data_AF-A0A434R507-F1
#
_entry.id   AF-A0A434R507-F1
#
_cell.length_a   1.000
_cell.length_b   1.000
_cell.length_c   1.000
_cell.angle_alpha   90.00
_cell.angle_beta   90.00
_cell.angle_gamma   90.00
#
_symmetry.space_group_name_H-M   'P 1'
#
loop_
_entity.id
_entity.type
_entity.pdbx_description
1 polymer ?
#
loop_
_entity_poly.entity_id
_entity_poly.type
_entity_poly.pdbx_seq_one_letter_code
_entity_poly.pdbx_strand_id
1 'polypeptide(L)'
;RNKAGKIVYRLWSGEKAEFLEQRNRWLDLQNQHLALAGLEIRIDGRSYAERGIDLVPTTHIGVATKAIDRKGEKAGWSPKLERIELFEERKAENRKRILRKPEIVLDVVSSEKSVFTERDIAKVLHRYVEDAGDFRNLMARILQSPKLLRIERESVDFATGERTPARYTTRELIRLEAGMARRAIWLSERGSHGVRDKVLEGVFSRHERLSAEQRAAIEHVTKAGAIAAVVGRAGAGKTTMMNAAREAWELAGYRVVGAALAGKAAEGLER
;
A
#
# COMPACT_ATOMS: atom_id res chain seq x y z
N ARG A 1 -23.49 31.03 22.06
CA ARG A 1 -24.07 30.89 23.42
C ARG A 1 -25.40 30.12 23.29
N ASN A 2 -25.82 29.33 24.28
CA ASN A 2 -27.13 28.64 24.22
C ASN A 2 -28.28 29.62 24.57
N LYS A 3 -29.54 29.16 24.49
CA LYS A 3 -30.74 29.96 24.85
C LYS A 3 -30.73 30.52 26.28
N ALA A 4 -29.86 29.99 27.16
CA ALA A 4 -29.66 30.43 28.53
C ALA A 4 -28.39 31.31 28.72
N GLY A 5 -27.78 31.82 27.63
CA GLY A 5 -26.65 32.74 27.69
C GLY A 5 -25.28 32.10 28.00
N LYS A 6 -25.19 30.78 28.21
CA LYS A 6 -23.91 30.09 28.47
C LYS A 6 -23.06 29.96 27.20
N ILE A 7 -21.74 30.13 27.33
CA ILE A 7 -20.77 29.88 26.26
C ILE A 7 -20.79 28.38 25.97
N VAL A 8 -21.09 28.03 24.71
CA VAL A 8 -21.03 26.65 24.22
C VAL A 8 -19.73 26.55 23.46
N TYR A 9 -18.79 25.79 24.00
CA TYR A 9 -17.57 25.46 23.30
C TYR A 9 -17.89 24.38 22.27
N ARG A 10 -17.65 24.68 21.00
CA ARG A 10 -17.66 23.69 19.92
C ARG A 10 -16.22 23.39 19.53
N LEU A 11 -15.94 22.14 19.23
CA LEU A 11 -14.66 21.76 18.63
C LEU A 11 -14.53 22.46 17.27
N TRP A 12 -13.36 23.01 16.98
CA TRP A 12 -13.08 23.60 15.67
C TRP A 12 -13.26 22.60 14.52
N SER A 13 -12.96 21.33 14.80
CA SER A 13 -13.15 20.22 13.86
C SER A 13 -14.62 19.89 13.56
N GLY A 14 -15.56 20.53 14.25
CA GLY A 14 -16.96 20.15 14.17
C GLY A 14 -17.27 18.86 14.93
N GLU A 15 -18.44 18.29 14.64
CA GLU A 15 -18.89 17.00 15.18
C GLU A 15 -18.16 15.82 14.49
N LYS A 16 -18.35 14.59 15.00
CA LYS A 16 -17.65 13.40 14.48
C LYS A 16 -17.75 13.24 12.95
N ALA A 17 -18.90 13.51 12.35
CA ALA A 17 -19.09 13.39 10.90
C ALA A 17 -18.24 14.42 10.13
N GLU A 18 -18.27 15.68 10.56
CA GLU A 18 -17.50 16.78 9.95
C GLU A 18 -16.00 16.54 10.10
N PHE A 19 -15.55 16.06 11.27
CA PHE A 19 -14.15 15.68 11.48
C PHE A 19 -13.72 14.53 10.57
N LEU A 20 -14.55 13.49 10.40
CA LEU A 20 -14.25 12.36 9.52
C LEU A 20 -14.18 12.81 8.05
N GLU A 21 -15.07 13.71 7.63
CA GLU A 21 -15.02 14.30 6.29
C GLU A 21 -13.73 15.09 6.07
N GLN A 22 -13.38 15.98 7.01
CA GLN A 22 -12.13 16.75 6.94
C GLN A 22 -10.89 15.84 6.91
N ARG A 23 -10.87 14.79 7.75
CA ARG A 23 -9.79 13.80 7.77
C ARG A 23 -9.69 13.07 6.44
N ASN A 24 -10.80 12.63 5.87
CA ASN A 24 -10.80 11.91 4.60
C ASN A 24 -10.32 12.82 3.46
N ARG A 25 -10.81 14.07 3.39
CA ARG A 25 -10.31 15.07 2.43
C ARG A 25 -8.82 15.33 2.58
N TRP A 26 -8.32 15.39 3.82
CA TRP A 26 -6.89 15.53 4.08
C TRP A 26 -6.08 14.32 3.59
N LEU A 27 -6.56 13.10 3.85
CA LEU A 27 -5.92 11.87 3.36
C LEU A 27 -5.89 11.82 1.83
N ASP A 28 -6.98 12.21 1.18
CA ASP A 28 -7.07 12.25 -0.28
C ASP A 28 -6.07 13.27 -0.85
N LEU A 29 -6.03 14.48 -0.29
CA LEU A 29 -5.09 15.53 -0.69
C LEU A 29 -3.63 15.11 -0.47
N GLN A 30 -3.32 14.52 0.68
CA GLN A 30 -1.97 14.05 0.98
C GLN A 30 -1.53 12.94 0.02
N ASN A 31 -2.39 11.95 -0.22
CA ASN A 31 -2.11 10.87 -1.16
C ASN A 31 -1.96 11.40 -2.60
N GLN A 32 -2.76 12.39 -2.99
CA GLN A 32 -2.62 13.08 -4.28
C GLN A 32 -1.24 13.73 -4.40
N HIS A 33 -0.78 14.46 -3.39
CA HIS A 33 0.54 15.10 -3.41
C HIS A 33 1.71 14.11 -3.34
N LEU A 34 1.58 13.00 -2.58
CA LEU A 34 2.57 11.92 -2.59
C LEU A 34 2.68 11.30 -3.99
N ALA A 35 1.55 11.07 -4.65
CA ALA A 35 1.51 10.56 -6.02
C ALA A 35 2.08 11.59 -7.02
N LEU A 36 1.79 12.88 -6.88
CA LEU A 36 2.38 13.95 -7.70
C LEU A 36 3.91 14.03 -7.55
N ALA A 37 4.42 13.77 -6.35
CA ALA A 37 5.85 13.68 -6.07
C ALA A 37 6.50 12.37 -6.58
N GLY A 38 5.72 11.43 -7.11
CA GLY A 38 6.21 10.14 -7.61
C GLY A 38 6.62 9.16 -6.49
N LEU A 39 6.10 9.35 -5.27
CA LEU A 39 6.36 8.46 -4.15
C LEU A 39 5.34 7.32 -4.15
N GLU A 40 5.81 6.06 -4.13
CA GLU A 40 4.96 4.86 -4.02
C GLU A 40 4.41 4.63 -2.60
N ILE A 41 4.31 5.69 -1.80
CA ILE A 41 3.81 5.65 -0.43
C ILE A 41 2.37 6.15 -0.44
N ARG A 42 1.48 5.40 0.22
CA ARG A 42 0.09 5.80 0.43
C ARG A 42 -0.27 5.71 1.90
N ILE A 43 -1.04 6.67 2.38
CA ILE A 43 -1.58 6.68 3.72
C ILE A 43 -2.99 6.11 3.66
N ASP A 44 -3.20 5.02 4.39
CA ASP A 44 -4.50 4.37 4.54
C ASP A 44 -5.15 4.83 5.85
N GLY A 45 -6.28 5.54 5.73
CA GLY A 45 -7.06 6.02 6.86
C GLY A 45 -8.00 4.99 7.49
N ARG A 46 -8.10 3.79 6.89
CA ARG A 46 -8.93 2.71 7.42
C ARG A 46 -8.36 2.20 8.74
N SER A 47 -9.26 1.93 9.67
CA SER A 47 -8.95 1.27 10.93
C SER A 47 -8.41 -0.15 10.69
N TYR A 48 -7.76 -0.73 11.71
CA TYR A 48 -7.32 -2.12 11.64
C TYR A 48 -8.49 -3.08 11.34
N ALA A 49 -9.66 -2.85 11.94
CA ALA A 49 -10.86 -3.64 11.68
C ALA A 49 -11.30 -3.58 10.19
N GLU A 50 -11.33 -2.40 9.58
CA GLU A 50 -11.66 -2.22 8.15
C GLU A 50 -10.61 -2.82 7.21
N ARG A 51 -9.37 -2.98 7.70
CA ARG A 51 -8.27 -3.65 6.99
C ARG A 51 -8.22 -5.16 7.26
N GLY A 52 -9.14 -5.69 8.07
CA GLY A 52 -9.16 -7.11 8.46
C GLY A 52 -8.11 -7.51 9.49
N ILE A 53 -7.44 -6.55 10.12
CA ILE A 53 -6.43 -6.77 11.17
C ILE A 53 -7.15 -6.78 12.53
N ASP A 54 -7.11 -7.91 13.22
CA ASP A 54 -7.75 -8.08 14.53
C ASP A 54 -6.90 -7.52 15.68
N LEU A 55 -6.59 -6.22 15.60
CA LEU A 55 -5.93 -5.45 16.64
C LEU A 55 -6.71 -4.18 16.96
N VAL A 56 -6.73 -3.80 18.23
CA VAL A 56 -7.24 -2.52 18.70
C VAL A 56 -6.18 -1.44 18.44
N PRO A 57 -6.51 -0.34 17.74
CA PRO A 57 -5.56 0.74 17.50
C PRO A 57 -5.05 1.37 18.79
N THR A 58 -3.73 1.41 18.98
CA THR A 58 -3.09 2.07 20.12
C THR A 58 -2.89 3.56 19.84
N THR A 59 -3.14 4.42 20.82
CA THR A 59 -2.81 5.85 20.72
C THR A 59 -1.30 6.03 20.92
N HIS A 60 -0.64 6.83 20.08
CA HIS A 60 0.78 7.13 20.26
C HIS A 60 0.99 7.95 21.55
N ILE A 61 1.70 7.37 22.52
CA ILE A 61 2.17 8.07 23.71
C ILE A 61 3.58 8.61 23.43
N GLY A 62 3.69 9.93 23.34
CA GLY A 62 4.98 10.58 23.12
C GLY A 62 5.96 10.37 24.28
N VAL A 63 7.26 10.42 23.96
CA VAL A 63 8.36 10.30 24.94
C VAL A 63 8.23 11.30 26.10
N ALA A 64 7.70 12.49 25.84
CA ALA A 64 7.44 13.50 26.87
C ALA A 64 6.36 13.07 27.87
N THR A 65 5.31 12.38 27.41
CA THR A 65 4.24 11.87 28.29
C THR A 65 4.76 10.76 29.19
N LYS A 66 5.58 9.83 28.66
CA LYS A 66 6.26 8.80 29.47
C LYS A 66 7.28 9.38 30.45
N ALA A 67 7.99 10.44 30.07
CA ALA A 67 8.96 11.11 30.94
C ALA A 67 8.30 11.90 32.07
N ILE A 68 7.12 12.49 31.83
CA ILE A 68 6.30 13.16 32.85
C ILE A 68 5.74 12.13 33.84
N ASP A 69 5.24 11.00 33.35
CA ASP A 69 4.73 9.90 34.18
C ASP A 69 5.82 9.36 35.13
N ARG A 70 7.01 9.05 34.59
CA ARG A 70 8.18 8.63 35.37
C ARG A 70 8.65 9.68 36.40
N LYS A 71 8.36 10.97 36.18
CA LYS A 71 8.65 12.06 37.14
C LYS A 71 7.51 12.24 38.16
N GLY A 72 6.26 12.00 37.75
CA GLY A 72 5.06 12.05 38.61
C GLY A 72 5.06 10.95 39.67
N GLU A 73 5.47 9.73 39.31
CA GLU A 73 5.69 8.62 40.26
C GLU A 73 6.70 8.99 41.37
N LYS A 74 7.73 9.80 41.05
CA LYS A 74 8.73 10.27 42.02
C LYS A 74 8.25 11.43 42.89
N ALA A 75 7.20 12.13 42.49
CA ALA A 75 6.72 13.37 43.13
C ALA A 75 5.34 13.24 43.80
N GLY A 76 4.71 12.07 43.78
CA GLY A 76 3.41 11.82 44.40
C GLY A 76 2.24 12.58 43.76
N TRP A 77 2.42 13.14 42.56
CA TRP A 77 1.41 13.90 41.82
C TRP A 77 1.32 13.39 40.39
N SER A 78 0.15 12.84 40.01
CA SER A 78 -0.05 12.16 38.71
C SER A 78 -1.16 12.80 37.86
N PRO A 79 -0.93 13.94 37.20
CA PRO A 79 -1.87 14.44 36.19
C PRO A 79 -1.53 13.84 34.81
N LYS A 80 -2.19 12.72 34.46
CA LYS A 80 -2.45 12.12 33.10
C LYS A 80 -2.39 10.57 33.07
N LEU A 81 -3.07 9.90 34.01
CA LEU A 81 -3.17 8.43 34.10
C LEU A 81 -4.02 7.80 32.97
N GLU A 82 -5.17 8.41 32.62
CA GLU A 82 -6.13 7.80 31.67
C GLU A 82 -5.53 7.40 30.31
N ARG A 83 -4.60 8.19 29.74
CA ARG A 83 -4.03 7.88 28.43
C ARG A 83 -3.05 6.72 28.48
N ILE A 84 -2.32 6.58 29.58
CA ILE A 84 -1.34 5.52 29.80
C ILE A 84 -2.09 4.23 30.15
N GLU A 85 -3.06 4.30 31.03
CA GLU A 85 -3.96 3.19 31.38
C GLU A 85 -4.68 2.65 30.14
N LEU A 86 -5.29 3.51 29.32
CA LEU A 86 -5.96 3.09 28.08
C LEU A 86 -4.99 2.47 27.07
N PHE A 87 -3.74 2.94 27.03
CA PHE A 87 -2.72 2.36 26.16
C PHE A 87 -2.31 0.97 26.63
N GLU A 88 -2.05 0.80 27.94
CA GLU A 88 -1.72 -0.49 28.52
C GLU A 88 -2.90 -1.47 28.44
N GLU A 89 -4.13 -1.01 28.62
CA GLU A 89 -5.35 -1.80 28.42
C GLU A 89 -5.44 -2.31 26.98
N ARG A 90 -5.26 -1.43 25.98
CA ARG A 90 -5.27 -1.82 24.56
C ARG A 90 -4.11 -2.75 24.20
N LYS A 91 -2.93 -2.52 24.77
CA LYS A 91 -1.76 -3.38 24.57
C LYS A 91 -2.02 -4.76 25.18
N ALA A 92 -2.60 -4.83 26.37
CA ALA A 92 -2.99 -6.07 27.04
C ALA A 92 -4.07 -6.83 26.25
N GLU A 93 -5.07 -6.12 25.71
CA GLU A 93 -6.10 -6.70 24.84
C GLU A 93 -5.50 -7.26 23.55
N ASN A 94 -4.64 -6.49 22.87
CA ASN A 94 -3.91 -6.96 21.70
C ASN A 94 -3.03 -8.17 22.01
N ARG A 95 -2.35 -8.17 23.15
CA ARG A 95 -1.56 -9.32 23.62
C ARG A 95 -2.45 -10.56 23.79
N LYS A 96 -3.63 -10.43 24.41
CA LYS A 96 -4.59 -11.55 24.55
C LYS A 96 -5.03 -12.08 23.17
N ARG A 97 -5.32 -11.21 22.21
CA ARG A 97 -5.68 -11.59 20.84
C ARG A 97 -4.54 -12.35 20.14
N ILE A 98 -3.32 -11.84 20.23
CA ILE A 98 -2.13 -12.47 19.63
C ILE A 98 -1.83 -13.82 20.30
N LEU A 99 -1.97 -13.94 21.62
CA LEU A 99 -1.79 -15.22 22.33
C LEU A 99 -2.77 -16.28 21.82
N ARG A 100 -4.03 -15.89 21.58
CA ARG A 100 -5.07 -16.77 21.03
C ARG A 100 -4.81 -17.09 19.56
N LYS A 101 -4.52 -16.09 18.74
CA LYS A 101 -4.34 -16.17 17.29
C LYS A 101 -3.07 -15.44 16.85
N PRO A 102 -1.90 -16.12 16.87
CA PRO A 102 -0.62 -15.51 16.54
C PRO A 102 -0.54 -15.02 15.09
N GLU A 103 -1.36 -15.57 14.20
CA GLU A 103 -1.41 -15.21 12.78
C GLU A 103 -1.78 -13.75 12.51
N ILE A 104 -2.37 -13.06 13.49
CA ILE A 104 -2.65 -11.61 13.40
C ILE A 104 -1.36 -10.83 13.11
N VAL A 105 -0.21 -11.31 13.60
CA VAL A 105 1.11 -10.73 13.32
C VAL A 105 1.43 -10.81 11.83
N LEU A 106 1.05 -11.89 11.15
CA LEU A 106 1.25 -12.03 9.71
C LEU A 106 0.40 -11.01 8.96
N ASP A 107 -0.85 -10.80 9.37
CA ASP A 107 -1.76 -9.83 8.74
C ASP A 107 -1.17 -8.39 8.82
N VAL A 108 -0.52 -8.05 9.94
CA VAL A 108 0.19 -6.76 10.10
C VAL A 108 1.41 -6.67 9.19
N VAL A 109 2.31 -7.67 9.20
CA VAL A 109 3.54 -7.64 8.39
C VAL A 109 3.21 -7.63 6.90
N SER A 110 2.26 -8.46 6.45
CA SER A 110 1.88 -8.55 5.04
C SER A 110 1.16 -7.31 4.52
N SER A 111 0.68 -6.45 5.41
CA SER A 111 0.09 -5.17 5.01
C SER A 111 1.12 -4.12 4.62
N GLU A 112 2.38 -4.31 5.02
CA GLU A 112 3.50 -3.41 4.72
C GLU A 112 4.50 -4.03 3.74
N LYS A 113 4.60 -5.36 3.68
CA LYS A 113 5.61 -6.09 2.90
C LYS A 113 5.04 -7.33 2.23
N SER A 114 5.24 -7.49 0.93
CA SER A 114 4.89 -8.73 0.21
C SER A 114 5.85 -9.89 0.50
N VAL A 115 7.11 -9.56 0.83
CA VAL A 115 8.16 -10.50 1.22
C VAL A 115 8.85 -9.97 2.46
N PHE A 116 9.00 -10.82 3.47
CA PHE A 116 9.52 -10.43 4.78
C PHE A 116 10.35 -11.53 5.42
N THR A 117 11.08 -11.17 6.48
CA THR A 117 11.98 -12.06 7.21
C THR A 117 11.42 -12.42 8.59
N GLU A 118 12.01 -13.42 9.26
CA GLU A 118 11.67 -13.73 10.66
C GLU A 118 11.89 -12.51 11.57
N ARG A 119 12.89 -11.68 11.26
CA ARG A 119 13.17 -10.45 12.00
C ARG A 119 12.02 -9.43 11.87
N ASP A 120 11.34 -9.38 10.74
CA ASP A 120 10.18 -8.50 10.57
C ASP A 120 8.98 -8.97 11.40
N ILE A 121 8.73 -10.28 11.44
CA ILE A 121 7.73 -10.90 12.31
C ILE A 121 8.06 -10.60 13.78
N ALA A 122 9.34 -10.80 14.16
CA ALA A 122 9.84 -10.56 15.51
C ALA A 122 9.63 -9.09 15.94
N LYS A 123 9.92 -8.14 15.05
CA LYS A 123 9.72 -6.71 15.31
C LYS A 123 8.27 -6.36 15.56
N VAL A 124 7.31 -6.98 14.87
CA VAL A 124 5.88 -6.74 15.12
C VAL A 124 5.45 -7.40 16.43
N LEU A 125 5.84 -8.65 16.65
CA LEU A 125 5.49 -9.39 17.86
C LEU A 125 6.00 -8.70 19.13
N HIS A 126 7.22 -8.15 19.10
CA HIS A 126 7.84 -7.48 20.24
C HIS A 126 7.13 -6.19 20.66
N ARG A 127 6.28 -5.61 19.79
CA ARG A 127 5.46 -4.45 20.16
C ARG A 127 4.40 -4.80 21.22
N TYR A 128 4.03 -6.07 21.32
CA TYR A 128 2.91 -6.55 22.16
C TYR A 128 3.33 -7.60 23.20
N VAL A 129 4.47 -8.28 23.01
CA VAL A 129 4.94 -9.38 23.87
C VAL A 129 6.35 -9.10 24.35
N GLU A 130 6.50 -8.94 25.67
CA GLU A 130 7.78 -8.68 26.34
C GLU A 130 8.39 -9.94 26.97
N ASP A 131 7.56 -10.88 27.43
CA ASP A 131 8.03 -12.13 28.03
C ASP A 131 8.75 -13.01 27.01
N ALA A 132 9.97 -13.43 27.34
CA ALA A 132 10.83 -14.20 26.45
C ALA A 132 10.29 -15.62 26.17
N GLY A 133 9.57 -16.22 27.12
CA GLY A 133 8.96 -17.54 26.97
C GLY A 133 7.81 -17.50 25.97
N ASP A 134 6.85 -16.61 26.19
CA ASP A 134 5.72 -16.36 25.30
C ASP A 134 6.21 -15.96 23.90
N PHE A 135 7.20 -15.08 23.83
CA PHE A 135 7.75 -14.63 22.55
C PHE A 135 8.29 -15.80 21.72
N ARG A 136 9.11 -16.67 22.32
CA ARG A 136 9.65 -17.85 21.63
C ARG A 136 8.55 -18.81 21.20
N ASN A 137 7.57 -19.07 22.08
CA ASN A 137 6.45 -19.95 21.77
C ASN A 137 5.61 -19.40 20.61
N LEU A 138 5.22 -18.13 20.67
CA LEU A 138 4.45 -17.47 19.61
C LEU A 138 5.21 -17.43 18.29
N MET A 139 6.52 -17.14 18.32
CA MET A 139 7.33 -17.19 17.11
C MET A 139 7.30 -18.58 16.47
N ALA A 140 7.50 -19.65 17.25
CA ALA A 140 7.42 -21.02 16.74
C ALA A 140 6.05 -21.34 16.13
N ARG A 141 4.96 -20.93 16.79
CA ARG A 141 3.58 -21.10 16.29
C ARG A 141 3.34 -20.33 14.98
N ILE A 142 3.84 -19.10 14.86
CA ILE A 142 3.72 -18.29 13.64
C ILE A 142 4.50 -18.94 12.49
N LEU A 143 5.74 -19.37 12.73
CA LEU A 143 6.60 -19.99 11.71
C LEU A 143 6.05 -21.34 11.22
N GLN A 144 5.27 -22.05 12.06
CA GLN A 144 4.59 -23.28 11.70
C GLN A 144 3.17 -23.06 11.12
N SER A 145 2.71 -21.81 11.05
CA SER A 145 1.35 -21.53 10.58
C SER A 145 1.18 -21.89 9.10
N PRO A 146 0.09 -22.57 8.70
CA PRO A 146 -0.17 -22.91 7.30
C PRO A 146 -0.44 -21.68 6.40
N LYS A 147 -0.64 -20.50 7.02
CA LYS A 147 -0.73 -19.21 6.32
C LYS A 147 0.63 -18.69 5.85
N LEU A 148 1.71 -19.05 6.54
CA LEU A 148 3.06 -18.62 6.21
C LEU A 148 3.67 -19.57 5.19
N LEU A 149 4.34 -19.01 4.18
CA LEU A 149 5.06 -19.75 3.17
C LEU A 149 6.49 -19.25 3.12
N ARG A 150 7.45 -20.18 3.20
CA ARG A 150 8.86 -19.88 2.97
C ARG A 150 9.16 -20.01 1.48
N ILE A 151 9.57 -18.90 0.86
CA ILE A 151 9.93 -18.85 -0.56
C ILE A 151 11.43 -19.03 -0.79
N GLU A 152 12.24 -18.65 0.20
CA GLU A 152 13.70 -18.77 0.14
C GLU A 152 14.22 -19.26 1.49
N ARG A 153 15.17 -20.19 1.45
CA ARG A 153 15.85 -20.68 2.66
C ARG A 153 16.95 -19.71 3.04
N GLU A 154 17.32 -19.72 4.32
CA GLU A 154 18.58 -19.09 4.73
C GLU A 154 19.72 -19.70 3.94
N SER A 155 20.59 -18.86 3.37
CA SER A 155 21.74 -19.31 2.60
C SER A 155 22.94 -18.41 2.87
N VAL A 156 24.12 -18.87 2.48
CA VAL A 156 25.36 -18.09 2.58
C VAL A 156 25.80 -17.79 1.16
N ASP A 157 26.00 -16.51 0.85
CA ASP A 157 26.61 -16.10 -0.40
C ASP A 157 28.06 -16.60 -0.41
N PHE A 158 28.40 -17.46 -1.37
CA PHE A 158 29.74 -18.07 -1.44
C PHE A 158 30.84 -17.09 -1.87
N ALA A 159 30.49 -16.00 -2.54
CA ALA A 159 31.45 -14.98 -2.97
C ALA A 159 31.74 -13.97 -1.85
N THR A 160 30.74 -13.61 -1.05
CA THR A 160 30.88 -12.57 -0.01
C THR A 160 30.94 -13.14 1.42
N GLY A 161 30.52 -14.39 1.62
CA GLY A 161 30.35 -15.01 2.94
C GLY A 161 29.13 -14.50 3.71
N GLU A 162 28.29 -13.65 3.12
CA GLU A 162 27.16 -13.04 3.79
C GLU A 162 25.99 -14.04 3.96
N ARG A 163 25.40 -14.04 5.16
CA ARG A 163 24.18 -14.81 5.43
C ARG A 163 22.96 -14.06 4.92
N THR A 164 22.25 -14.66 3.97
CA THR A 164 20.95 -14.19 3.52
C THR A 164 19.87 -14.85 4.36
N PRO A 165 19.03 -14.09 5.09
CA PRO A 165 17.99 -14.67 5.92
C PRO A 165 16.91 -15.34 5.07
N ALA A 166 16.23 -16.34 5.63
CA ALA A 166 15.07 -16.93 4.99
C ALA A 166 14.01 -15.87 4.67
N ARG A 167 13.40 -15.98 3.48
CA ARG A 167 12.33 -15.09 3.02
C ARG A 167 10.98 -15.81 3.06
N TYR A 168 10.00 -15.09 3.56
CA TYR A 168 8.65 -15.56 3.77
C TYR A 168 7.65 -14.63 3.09
N THR A 169 6.48 -15.20 2.81
CA THR A 169 5.28 -14.50 2.36
C THR A 169 4.05 -15.22 2.91
N THR A 170 2.86 -14.70 2.65
CA THR A 170 1.61 -15.37 3.05
C THR A 170 0.99 -16.11 1.86
N ARG A 171 0.22 -17.16 2.15
CA ARG A 171 -0.56 -17.89 1.13
C ARG A 171 -1.56 -16.98 0.40
N GLU A 172 -2.06 -15.95 1.08
CA GLU A 172 -2.92 -14.95 0.49
C GLU A 172 -2.21 -14.13 -0.59
N LEU A 173 -1.00 -13.63 -0.30
CA LEU A 173 -0.19 -12.89 -1.26
C LEU A 173 0.15 -13.75 -2.49
N ILE A 174 0.57 -15.01 -2.29
CA ILE A 174 0.81 -15.94 -3.42
C ILE A 174 -0.45 -16.14 -4.27
N ARG A 175 -1.63 -16.27 -3.65
CA ARG A 175 -2.89 -16.40 -4.40
C ARG A 175 -3.22 -15.14 -5.18
N LEU A 176 -2.97 -13.97 -4.61
CA LEU A 176 -3.16 -12.67 -5.24
C LEU A 176 -2.24 -12.53 -6.47
N GLU A 177 -0.95 -12.80 -6.30
CA GLU A 177 0.05 -12.76 -7.38
C GLU A 177 -0.28 -13.77 -8.48
N ALA A 178 -0.59 -15.02 -8.12
CA ALA A 178 -0.98 -16.05 -9.08
C ALA A 178 -2.28 -15.68 -9.82
N GLY A 179 -3.22 -15.01 -9.14
CA GLY A 179 -4.44 -14.49 -9.75
C GLY A 179 -4.19 -13.32 -10.71
N MET A 180 -3.21 -12.46 -10.43
CA MET A 180 -2.77 -11.41 -11.36
C MET A 180 -2.10 -12.03 -12.59
N ALA A 181 -1.18 -12.97 -12.41
CA ALA A 181 -0.48 -13.65 -13.51
C ALA A 181 -1.47 -14.38 -14.43
N ARG A 182 -2.40 -15.17 -13.88
CA ARG A 182 -3.43 -15.85 -14.67
C ARG A 182 -4.29 -14.89 -15.48
N ARG A 183 -4.68 -13.74 -14.91
CA ARG A 183 -5.46 -12.72 -15.62
C ARG A 183 -4.66 -12.09 -16.75
N ALA A 184 -3.38 -11.79 -16.52
CA ALA A 184 -2.49 -11.26 -17.56
C ALA A 184 -2.34 -12.25 -18.73
N ILE A 185 -2.10 -13.54 -18.44
CA ILE A 185 -2.03 -14.59 -19.47
C ILE A 185 -3.34 -14.67 -20.26
N TRP A 186 -4.47 -14.76 -19.57
CA TRP A 186 -5.79 -14.82 -20.21
C TRP A 186 -6.09 -13.60 -21.09
N LEU A 187 -5.69 -12.38 -20.67
CA LEU A 187 -5.83 -11.17 -21.48
C LEU A 187 -4.91 -11.20 -22.71
N SER A 188 -3.70 -11.78 -22.58
CA SER A 188 -2.73 -11.84 -23.69
C SER A 188 -3.17 -12.79 -24.80
N GLU A 189 -3.96 -13.81 -24.47
CA GLU A 189 -4.50 -14.79 -25.42
C GLU A 189 -5.78 -14.30 -26.12
N ARG A 190 -6.33 -13.15 -25.73
CA ARG A 190 -7.57 -12.59 -26.29
C ARG A 190 -7.31 -11.72 -27.51
N GLY A 191 -7.70 -12.20 -28.70
CA GLY A 191 -7.71 -11.42 -29.94
C GLY A 191 -8.85 -10.39 -30.00
N SER A 192 -8.74 -9.30 -29.24
CA SER A 192 -9.74 -8.23 -29.16
C SER A 192 -9.08 -6.85 -29.22
N HIS A 193 -9.85 -5.78 -29.39
CA HIS A 193 -9.37 -4.38 -29.32
C HIS A 193 -8.30 -3.98 -30.35
N GLY A 194 -8.14 -4.75 -31.43
CA GLY A 194 -7.21 -4.41 -32.51
C GLY A 194 -7.67 -3.19 -33.30
N VAL A 195 -6.70 -2.44 -33.82
CA VAL A 195 -6.89 -1.34 -34.77
C VAL A 195 -6.52 -1.82 -36.18
N ARG A 196 -7.30 -1.43 -37.20
CA ARG A 196 -7.03 -1.79 -38.59
C ARG A 196 -5.78 -1.05 -39.10
N ASP A 197 -4.96 -1.73 -39.91
CA ASP A 197 -3.71 -1.16 -40.45
C ASP A 197 -3.92 0.18 -41.18
N LYS A 198 -5.00 0.31 -41.96
CA LYS A 198 -5.35 1.57 -42.64
C LYS A 198 -5.53 2.76 -41.69
N VAL A 199 -6.01 2.53 -40.46
CA VAL A 199 -6.14 3.58 -39.44
C VAL A 199 -4.77 3.94 -38.88
N LEU A 200 -3.93 2.93 -38.60
CA LEU A 200 -2.56 3.14 -38.12
C LEU A 200 -1.70 3.90 -39.12
N GLU A 201 -1.77 3.55 -40.41
CA GLU A 201 -1.09 4.27 -41.49
C GLU A 201 -1.49 5.75 -41.52
N GLY A 202 -2.78 6.06 -41.37
CA GLY A 202 -3.28 7.42 -41.31
C GLY A 202 -2.80 8.22 -40.09
N VAL A 203 -2.61 7.57 -38.95
CA VAL A 203 -2.00 8.20 -37.75
C VAL A 203 -0.51 8.41 -38.00
N PHE A 204 0.18 7.42 -38.55
CA PHE A 204 1.61 7.46 -38.84
C PHE A 204 2.01 8.52 -39.86
N SER A 205 1.13 8.88 -40.80
CA SER A 205 1.34 10.00 -41.71
C SER A 205 1.15 11.37 -41.03
N ARG A 206 0.34 11.46 -39.97
CA ARG A 206 0.13 12.70 -39.20
C ARG A 206 1.23 12.95 -38.16
N HIS A 207 1.89 11.89 -37.71
CA HIS A 207 2.94 11.90 -36.69
C HIS A 207 4.32 11.56 -37.28
N GLU A 208 4.81 12.35 -38.23
CA GLU A 208 6.07 12.09 -38.94
C GLU A 208 7.30 12.04 -38.03
N ARG A 209 7.26 12.73 -36.88
CA ARG A 209 8.38 12.81 -35.92
C ARG A 209 8.54 11.59 -35.01
N LEU A 210 7.68 10.57 -35.14
CA LEU A 210 7.82 9.33 -34.35
C LEU A 210 9.03 8.52 -34.80
N SER A 211 9.85 8.12 -33.83
CA SER A 211 10.97 7.21 -34.09
C SER A 211 10.47 5.81 -34.50
N ALA A 212 11.35 5.00 -35.10
CA ALA A 212 11.04 3.62 -35.45
C ALA A 212 10.61 2.80 -34.22
N GLU A 213 11.27 3.00 -33.08
CA GLU A 213 10.93 2.34 -31.81
C GLU A 213 9.55 2.74 -31.30
N GLN A 214 9.18 4.02 -31.42
CA GLN A 214 7.86 4.50 -31.02
C GLN A 214 6.76 3.95 -31.94
N ARG A 215 6.99 3.90 -33.26
CA ARG A 215 6.08 3.29 -34.23
C ARG A 215 5.86 1.81 -33.94
N ALA A 216 6.93 1.05 -33.75
CA ALA A 216 6.87 -0.36 -33.38
C ALA A 216 6.11 -0.58 -32.06
N ALA A 217 6.27 0.33 -31.09
CA ALA A 217 5.56 0.25 -29.83
C ALA A 217 4.06 0.59 -29.99
N ILE A 218 3.69 1.54 -30.85
CA ILE A 218 2.29 1.85 -31.20
C ILE A 218 1.65 0.66 -31.90
N GLU A 219 2.33 0.07 -32.88
CA GLU A 219 1.88 -1.17 -33.54
C GLU A 219 1.68 -2.29 -32.52
N HIS A 220 2.62 -2.46 -31.58
CA HIS A 220 2.51 -3.47 -30.54
C HIS A 220 1.26 -3.29 -29.65
N VAL A 221 0.99 -2.08 -29.17
CA VAL A 221 -0.16 -1.82 -28.28
C VAL A 221 -1.50 -1.78 -29.01
N THR A 222 -1.51 -1.60 -30.32
CA THR A 222 -2.72 -1.54 -31.15
C THR A 222 -3.05 -2.83 -31.89
N LYS A 223 -2.19 -3.86 -31.78
CA LYS A 223 -2.48 -5.23 -32.22
C LYS A 223 -3.68 -5.81 -31.47
N ALA A 224 -4.31 -6.82 -32.07
CA ALA A 224 -5.35 -7.58 -31.40
C ALA A 224 -4.78 -8.27 -30.14
N GLY A 225 -5.25 -7.82 -28.97
CA GLY A 225 -4.76 -8.21 -27.66
C GLY A 225 -5.54 -7.44 -26.58
N ALA A 226 -5.89 -8.08 -25.46
CA ALA A 226 -6.56 -7.38 -24.35
C ALA A 226 -5.58 -6.85 -23.28
N ILE A 227 -4.28 -7.08 -23.46
CA ILE A 227 -3.20 -6.50 -22.65
C ILE A 227 -1.93 -6.35 -23.50
N ALA A 228 -1.22 -5.25 -23.34
CA ALA A 228 0.08 -5.02 -23.94
C ALA A 228 0.97 -4.27 -22.93
N ALA A 229 2.29 -4.48 -23.02
CA ALA A 229 3.24 -3.84 -22.13
C ALA A 229 4.34 -3.17 -22.97
N VAL A 230 4.63 -1.91 -22.68
CA VAL A 230 5.71 -1.15 -23.32
C VAL A 230 6.63 -0.59 -22.25
N VAL A 231 7.92 -0.85 -22.40
CA VAL A 231 8.96 -0.32 -21.50
C VAL A 231 9.71 0.77 -22.24
N GLY A 232 9.79 1.96 -21.65
CA GLY A 232 10.53 3.08 -22.22
C GLY A 232 11.37 3.76 -21.15
N ARG A 233 12.66 4.01 -21.46
CA ARG A 233 13.58 4.78 -20.61
C ARG A 233 13.02 6.19 -20.34
N ALA A 234 13.56 6.86 -19.33
CA ALA A 234 13.26 8.28 -19.10
C ALA A 234 13.62 9.10 -20.36
N GLY A 235 12.75 10.02 -20.77
CA GLY A 235 12.95 10.83 -21.97
C GLY A 235 12.64 10.15 -23.32
N ALA A 236 12.25 8.86 -23.36
CA ALA A 236 11.97 8.13 -24.61
C ALA A 236 10.69 8.58 -25.38
N GLY A 237 10.06 9.68 -24.98
CA GLY A 237 8.84 10.19 -25.62
C GLY A 237 7.59 9.34 -25.38
N LYS A 238 7.47 8.68 -24.23
CA LYS A 238 6.30 7.84 -23.87
C LYS A 238 4.96 8.57 -24.02
N THR A 239 4.88 9.84 -23.61
CA THR A 239 3.65 10.65 -23.75
C THR A 239 3.31 10.90 -25.22
N THR A 240 4.31 11.23 -26.05
CA THR A 240 4.12 11.41 -27.50
C THR A 240 3.60 10.14 -28.15
N MET A 241 4.20 8.99 -27.79
CA MET A 241 3.79 7.67 -28.26
C MET A 241 2.36 7.32 -27.81
N MET A 242 2.01 7.58 -26.54
CA MET A 242 0.66 7.34 -26.01
C MET A 242 -0.40 8.24 -26.65
N ASN A 243 -0.07 9.49 -27.00
CA ASN A 243 -0.99 10.39 -27.69
C ASN A 243 -1.32 9.91 -29.11
N ALA A 244 -0.33 9.41 -29.85
CA ALA A 244 -0.55 8.81 -31.16
C ALA A 244 -1.36 7.50 -31.05
N ALA A 245 -1.07 6.66 -30.03
CA ALA A 245 -1.85 5.45 -29.78
C ALA A 245 -3.31 5.76 -29.41
N ARG A 246 -3.55 6.79 -28.59
CA ARG A 246 -4.89 7.32 -28.27
C ARG A 246 -5.66 7.67 -29.53
N GLU A 247 -5.06 8.46 -30.41
CA GLU A 247 -5.70 8.86 -31.67
C GLU A 247 -6.06 7.62 -32.51
N ALA A 248 -5.19 6.62 -32.59
CA ALA A 248 -5.46 5.37 -33.31
C ALA A 248 -6.67 4.61 -32.75
N TRP A 249 -6.78 4.49 -31.41
CA TRP A 249 -7.91 3.83 -30.77
C TRP A 249 -9.22 4.63 -30.94
N GLU A 250 -9.18 5.95 -30.80
CA GLU A 250 -10.36 6.82 -30.97
C GLU A 250 -10.89 6.79 -32.41
N LEU A 251 -9.99 6.84 -33.41
CA LEU A 251 -10.37 6.68 -34.82
C LEU A 251 -10.92 5.28 -35.15
N ALA A 252 -10.53 4.27 -34.38
CA ALA A 252 -11.09 2.93 -34.46
C ALA A 252 -12.45 2.79 -33.73
N GLY A 253 -12.92 3.84 -33.05
CA GLY A 253 -14.20 3.89 -32.36
C GLY A 253 -14.16 3.45 -30.89
N TYR A 254 -12.98 3.29 -30.29
CA TYR A 254 -12.84 2.95 -28.89
C TYR A 254 -12.90 4.19 -28.00
N ARG A 255 -13.45 4.02 -26.79
CA ARG A 255 -13.31 4.99 -25.71
C ARG A 255 -12.01 4.73 -24.97
N VAL A 256 -11.08 5.68 -25.02
CA VAL A 256 -9.79 5.58 -24.31
C VAL A 256 -9.92 6.19 -22.92
N VAL A 257 -9.44 5.47 -21.91
CA VAL A 257 -9.37 5.95 -20.52
C VAL A 257 -7.94 5.79 -20.05
N GLY A 258 -7.29 6.91 -19.73
CA GLY A 258 -5.94 6.94 -19.15
C GLY A 258 -5.99 6.80 -17.63
N ALA A 259 -5.04 6.06 -17.07
CA ALA A 259 -4.81 5.99 -15.63
C ALA A 259 -3.30 5.95 -15.35
N ALA A 260 -2.87 6.55 -14.24
CA ALA A 260 -1.50 6.49 -13.79
C ALA A 260 -1.43 6.34 -12.27
N LEU A 261 -0.36 5.73 -11.77
CA LEU A 261 -0.11 5.60 -10.32
C LEU A 261 0.32 6.95 -9.71
N ALA A 262 1.14 7.70 -10.44
CA ALA A 262 1.60 9.02 -10.02
C ALA A 262 0.64 10.10 -10.52
N GLY A 263 0.20 10.99 -9.63
CA GLY A 263 -0.69 12.10 -9.96
C GLY A 263 -0.14 12.99 -11.07
N LYS A 264 1.18 13.21 -11.09
CA LYS A 264 1.84 14.03 -12.13
C LYS A 264 1.79 13.37 -13.50
N ALA A 265 1.85 12.03 -13.52
CA ALA A 265 1.65 11.28 -14.74
C ALA A 265 0.19 11.30 -15.18
N ALA A 266 -0.77 11.26 -14.25
CA ALA A 266 -2.19 11.39 -14.55
C ALA A 266 -2.53 12.76 -15.16
N GLU A 267 -2.05 13.86 -14.58
CA GLU A 267 -2.18 15.22 -15.16
C GLU A 267 -1.54 15.29 -16.56
N GLY A 268 -0.43 14.58 -16.77
CA GLY A 268 0.20 14.47 -18.08
C GLY A 268 -0.56 13.63 -19.10
N LEU A 269 -1.51 12.78 -18.66
CA LEU A 269 -2.41 12.01 -19.53
C LEU A 269 -3.70 12.78 -19.86
N GLU A 270 -4.11 13.74 -19.02
CA GLU A 270 -5.30 14.58 -19.27
C GLU A 270 -5.08 15.60 -20.40
N ARG A 271 -3.82 15.96 -20.68
CA ARG A 271 -3.42 16.91 -21.71
C ARG A 271 -3.15 16.22 -23.04
#